data_AF-A0A935GZ86-F1
#
_entry.id   AF-A0A935GZ86-F1
#
_cell.length_a   1.000
_cell.length_b   1.000
_cell.length_c   1.000
_cell.angle_alpha   90.00
_cell.angle_beta   90.00
_cell.angle_gamma   90.00
#
_symmetry.space_group_name_H-M   'P 1'
#
loop_
_entity.id
_entity.type
_entity.pdbx_description
1 polymer ?
#
loop_
_entity_poly.entity_id
_entity_poly.type
_entity_poly.pdbx_seq_one_letter_code
_entity_poly.pdbx_strand_id
1 'polypeptide(L)'
;MQAIASPPTVKVIGANGQISLGKQFAGRQVLVEEQETGVWLIRTVTVIPDNERWLHEAQAASDLERALEWSKQHPASDHDSTYGRK
;
A
#
# COMPACT_ATOMS: atom_id res chain seq x y z
N MET A 1 13.80 -3.62 -14.78
CA MET A 1 13.29 -4.48 -13.70
C MET A 1 13.22 -5.90 -14.24
N GLN A 2 14.01 -6.83 -13.71
CA GLN A 2 13.96 -8.22 -14.18
C GLN A 2 12.68 -8.88 -13.68
N ALA A 3 11.90 -9.45 -14.61
CA ALA A 3 10.75 -10.26 -14.25
C ALA A 3 11.26 -11.54 -13.57
N ILE A 4 11.02 -11.67 -12.27
CA ILE A 4 11.20 -12.92 -11.55
C ILE A 4 10.05 -13.83 -11.94
N ALA A 5 10.14 -14.46 -13.11
CA ALA A 5 9.17 -15.45 -13.53
C ALA A 5 9.52 -16.77 -12.82
N SER A 6 8.92 -16.99 -11.65
CA SER A 6 8.89 -18.34 -11.09
C SER A 6 8.12 -19.27 -12.05
N PRO A 7 8.53 -20.53 -12.20
CA PRO A 7 7.81 -21.47 -13.05
C PRO A 7 6.36 -21.62 -12.58
N PRO A 8 5.40 -21.85 -13.50
CA PRO A 8 4.00 -22.05 -13.13
C PRO A 8 3.87 -23.27 -12.20
N THR A 9 3.01 -23.15 -11.19
CA THR A 9 2.74 -24.23 -10.24
C THR A 9 1.26 -24.58 -10.26
N VAL A 10 0.95 -25.87 -10.27
CA VAL A 10 -0.44 -26.35 -10.18
C VAL A 10 -0.86 -26.34 -8.71
N LYS A 11 -2.01 -25.72 -8.44
CA LYS A 11 -2.64 -25.64 -7.11
C LYS A 11 -4.07 -26.16 -7.23
N VAL A 12 -4.57 -26.76 -6.16
CA VAL A 12 -5.97 -27.21 -6.06
C VAL A 12 -6.77 -26.17 -5.30
N ILE A 13 -7.97 -25.87 -5.80
CA ILE A 13 -8.97 -25.07 -5.08
C ILE A 13 -9.60 -25.99 -4.03
N GLY A 14 -9.50 -25.62 -2.76
CA GLY A 14 -10.09 -26.38 -1.66
C GLY A 14 -11.62 -26.40 -1.75
N ALA A 15 -12.27 -27.31 -1.01
CA ALA A 15 -13.73 -27.45 -1.00
C ALA A 15 -14.49 -26.18 -0.57
N ASN A 16 -13.82 -25.26 0.11
CA ASN A 16 -14.35 -23.96 0.52
C ASN A 16 -13.98 -22.80 -0.43
N GLY A 17 -13.45 -23.10 -1.62
CA GLY A 17 -13.07 -22.11 -2.63
C GLY A 17 -11.69 -21.45 -2.42
N GLN A 18 -10.88 -21.93 -1.48
CA GLN A 18 -9.57 -21.31 -1.18
C GLN A 18 -8.44 -21.82 -2.07
N ILE A 19 -7.54 -20.91 -2.48
CA ILE A 19 -6.28 -21.21 -3.15
C ILE A 19 -5.12 -20.76 -2.25
N SER A 20 -4.23 -21.68 -1.90
CA SER A 20 -3.07 -21.36 -1.07
C SER A 20 -1.85 -20.97 -1.91
N LEU A 21 -1.54 -19.67 -1.96
CA LEU A 21 -0.38 -19.13 -2.71
C LEU A 21 0.97 -19.31 -1.97
N GLY A 22 0.93 -19.43 -0.64
CA GLY A 22 2.09 -19.66 0.23
C GLY A 22 2.27 -18.57 1.30
N LYS A 23 3.00 -18.90 2.37
CA LYS A 23 3.09 -18.06 3.58
C LYS A 23 3.76 -16.71 3.33
N GLN A 24 4.64 -16.60 2.33
CA GLN A 24 5.27 -15.32 1.96
C GLN A 24 4.28 -14.23 1.52
N PHE A 25 3.04 -14.61 1.18
CA PHE A 25 1.98 -13.68 0.78
C PHE A 25 0.92 -13.47 1.87
N ALA A 26 1.11 -14.02 3.08
CA ALA A 26 0.16 -13.88 4.17
C ALA A 26 -0.09 -12.40 4.52
N GLY A 27 -1.36 -12.04 4.76
CA GLY A 27 -1.78 -10.69 5.12
C GLY A 27 -1.81 -9.68 3.96
N ARG A 28 -1.33 -10.04 2.76
CA ARG A 28 -1.43 -9.16 1.58
C ARG A 28 -2.84 -9.18 1.02
N GLN A 29 -3.32 -8.00 0.63
CA GLN A 29 -4.55 -7.87 -0.12
C GLN A 29 -4.29 -8.14 -1.60
N VAL A 30 -5.21 -8.86 -2.23
CA VAL A 30 -5.11 -9.22 -3.65
C VAL A 30 -6.42 -8.91 -4.34
N LEU A 31 -6.30 -8.40 -5.56
CA LEU A 31 -7.39 -8.29 -6.51
C LEU A 31 -7.44 -9.58 -7.33
N VAL A 32 -8.63 -10.16 -7.44
CA VAL A 32 -8.91 -11.37 -8.22
C VAL A 32 -9.91 -10.99 -9.30
N GLU A 33 -9.52 -11.18 -10.56
CA GLU A 33 -10.37 -10.89 -11.71
C GLU A 33 -10.45 -12.12 -12.62
N GLU A 34 -11.65 -12.42 -13.13
CA GLU A 34 -11.83 -13.35 -14.23
C GLU A 34 -11.71 -12.56 -15.54
N GLN A 35 -10.64 -12.80 -16.30
CA GLN A 35 -10.41 -12.14 -17.59
C GLN A 35 -11.23 -12.79 -18.70
N GLU A 36 -11.35 -14.13 -18.63
CA GLU A 36 -12.11 -14.99 -19.52
C GLU A 36 -12.59 -16.20 -18.73
N THR A 37 -13.53 -16.99 -19.26
CA THR A 37 -14.02 -18.21 -18.60
C THR A 37 -12.86 -19.14 -18.21
N GLY A 38 -12.65 -19.32 -16.91
CA GLY A 38 -11.59 -20.18 -16.38
C GLY A 38 -10.18 -19.56 -16.38
N VAL A 39 -10.04 -18.29 -16.73
CA VAL A 39 -8.77 -17.53 -16.71
C VAL A 39 -8.87 -16.45 -15.64
N TRP A 40 -8.14 -16.65 -14.54
CA TRP A 40 -8.07 -15.68 -13.44
C TRP A 40 -6.72 -14.98 -13.37
N LEU A 41 -6.76 -13.68 -13.08
CA LEU A 41 -5.59 -12.86 -12.79
C LEU A 41 -5.64 -12.43 -11.31
N ILE A 42 -4.58 -12.76 -10.57
CA ILE A 42 -4.42 -12.37 -9.17
C ILE A 42 -3.27 -11.37 -9.07
N ARG A 43 -3.53 -10.17 -8.55
CA ARG A 43 -2.52 -9.12 -8.36
C ARG A 43 -2.53 -8.62 -6.93
N THR A 44 -1.36 -8.34 -6.35
CA THR A 44 -1.29 -7.64 -5.07
C THR A 44 -1.72 -6.19 -5.23
N VAL A 45 -2.48 -5.68 -4.26
CA VAL A 45 -2.94 -4.29 -4.26
C VAL A 45 -2.65 -3.63 -2.92
N THR A 46 -2.49 -2.32 -2.94
CA THR A 46 -2.48 -1.47 -1.75
C THR A 46 -3.85 -0.81 -1.66
N VAL A 47 -4.55 -0.99 -0.54
CA VAL A 47 -5.82 -0.31 -0.30
C VAL A 47 -5.59 0.97 0.48
N ILE A 48 -6.13 2.06 -0.06
CA ILE A 48 -6.06 3.39 0.50
C ILE A 48 -7.49 3.81 0.85
N PRO A 49 -7.80 4.13 2.11
CA PRO A 49 -9.08 4.69 2.51
C PRO A 49 -9.44 5.95 1.71
N ASP A 50 -10.72 6.15 1.42
CA ASP A 50 -11.14 7.27 0.56
C ASP A 50 -10.79 8.65 1.14
N ASN A 51 -10.85 8.81 2.46
CA ASN A 51 -10.45 10.03 3.16
C ASN A 51 -8.92 10.26 3.19
N GLU A 52 -8.12 9.28 2.77
CA GLU A 52 -6.66 9.36 2.69
C GLU A 52 -6.16 9.40 1.23
N ARG A 53 -7.03 9.10 0.26
CA ARG A 53 -6.71 9.09 -1.17
C ARG A 53 -6.09 10.41 -1.66
N TRP A 54 -6.53 11.54 -1.10
CA TRP A 54 -6.04 12.86 -1.48
C TRP A 54 -4.53 13.02 -1.28
N LEU A 55 -3.91 12.32 -0.32
CA LEU A 55 -2.46 12.36 -0.08
C LEU A 55 -1.64 11.82 -1.26
N HIS A 56 -2.28 11.00 -2.10
CA HIS A 56 -1.66 10.42 -3.28
C HIS A 56 -1.86 11.26 -4.55
N GLU A 57 -2.61 12.36 -4.48
CA GLU A 57 -2.71 13.32 -5.57
C GLU A 57 -1.37 14.07 -5.74
N ALA A 58 -1.00 14.36 -6.99
CA ALA A 58 0.34 14.88 -7.31
C ALA A 58 0.71 16.12 -6.50
N GLN A 59 -0.21 17.07 -6.36
CA GLN A 59 0.03 18.30 -5.61
C GLN A 59 0.23 18.03 -4.11
N ALA A 60 -0.69 17.29 -3.50
CA ALA A 60 -0.63 16.98 -2.07
C ALA A 60 0.62 16.17 -1.71
N ALA A 61 1.01 15.21 -2.55
CA ALA A 61 2.22 14.42 -2.38
C ALA A 61 3.48 15.30 -2.44
N SER A 62 3.58 16.20 -3.42
CA SER A 62 4.70 17.14 -3.54
C SER A 62 4.74 18.15 -2.39
N ASP A 63 3.59 18.62 -1.92
CA ASP A 63 3.51 19.54 -0.78
C ASP A 63 3.97 18.87 0.51
N LEU A 64 3.54 17.63 0.74
CA LEU A 64 3.95 16.82 1.87
C LEU A 64 5.45 16.53 1.84
N GLU A 65 6.01 16.15 0.68
CA GLU A 65 7.45 15.90 0.53
C GLU A 65 8.27 17.15 0.89
N ARG A 66 7.84 18.32 0.40
CA ARG A 66 8.49 19.61 0.73
C ARG A 66 8.39 19.93 2.22
N ALA A 67 7.23 19.71 2.83
CA ALA A 67 7.04 19.94 4.26
C ALA A 67 7.92 19.02 5.12
N LEU A 68 8.05 17.74 4.73
CA LEU A 68 8.93 16.77 5.39
C LEU A 68 10.40 17.16 5.26
N GLU A 69 10.85 17.58 4.08
CA GLU A 69 12.23 18.08 3.88
C GLU A 69 12.51 19.32 4.72
N TRP A 70 11.57 20.27 4.77
CA TRP A 70 11.70 21.45 5.62
C TRP A 70 11.81 21.07 7.10
N SER A 71 10.95 20.17 7.58
CA SER A 71 10.90 19.74 8.98
C SER A 71 12.20 19.07 9.44
N LYS A 72 12.85 18.28 8.58
CA LYS A 72 14.17 17.69 8.89
C LYS A 72 15.24 18.75 9.18
N GLN A 73 15.13 19.91 8.53
CA GLN A 73 16.07 21.03 8.69
C GLN A 73 15.67 21.97 9.84
N HIS A 74 14.43 21.87 10.33
CA HIS A 74 13.87 22.71 11.38
C HIS A 74 13.31 21.83 12.51
N PRO A 75 14.19 21.15 13.27
CA PRO A 75 13.76 20.30 14.38
C PRO A 75 12.96 21.14 15.38
N ALA A 76 11.85 20.58 15.85
CA ALA A 76 11.01 21.22 16.85
C ALA A 76 11.85 21.55 18.09
N SER A 77 11.67 22.76 18.61
CA SER A 77 12.34 23.22 19.82
C SER A 77 11.31 23.86 20.74
N ASP A 78 11.35 23.49 22.03
CA ASP A 78 10.39 23.97 23.05
C ASP A 78 10.54 25.46 23.40
N HIS A 79 11.38 26.21 22.66
CA HIS A 79 11.64 27.63 22.88
C HIS A 79 10.40 28.53 22.70
N ASP A 80 9.28 28.02 22.19
CA ASP A 80 8.04 28.77 22.00
C ASP A 80 6.83 28.17 22.75
N SER A 81 7.00 27.86 24.04
CA SER A 81 5.91 27.47 24.95
C SER A 81 5.45 28.63 25.85
N THR A 82 5.50 29.87 25.34
CA THR A 82 5.00 31.05 26.09
C THR A 82 3.60 31.48 25.64
N TYR A 83 2.60 30.62 25.82
CA TYR A 83 1.22 31.09 25.89
C TYR A 83 0.39 30.30 26.90
N GLY A 84 -0.11 30.99 27.93
CA GLY A 84 -1.34 30.59 28.62
C GLY A 84 -1.23 29.92 30.00
N ARG A 85 -0.59 30.56 30.98
CA ARG A 85 -1.10 30.51 32.37
C ARG A 85 -1.35 31.92 32.86
N LYS A 86 -2.60 32.39 32.74
CA LYS A 86 -3.31 33.25 33.70
C LYS A 86 -4.81 33.08 33.50
#